data_AF-A0A558R670-F1
#
_entry.id   AF-A0A558R670-F1
#
_cell.length_a   1.000
_cell.length_b   1.000
_cell.length_c   1.000
_cell.angle_alpha   90.00
_cell.angle_beta   90.00
_cell.angle_gamma   90.00
#
_symmetry.space_group_name_H-M   'P 1'
#
loop_
_entity.id
_entity.type
_entity.pdbx_description
1 polymer ?
#
loop_
_entity_poly.entity_id
_entity_poly.type
_entity_poly.pdbx_seq_one_letter_code
_entity_poly.pdbx_strand_id
1 'polypeptide(L)'
;MRRMTIVAVGTLAALTPVAAQAQGAGLGLTVEQLEDAGLVDAAGNDIGDVEHAVIGPDGKAPALIVELDRPDPQREKLVRIGLAGLKAVP
;
A
#
# COMPACT_ATOMS: atom_id res chain seq x y z
N MET A 1 -26.60 18.58 -45.84
CA MET A 1 -26.25 18.54 -44.40
C MET A 1 -24.91 17.82 -44.28
N ARG A 2 -23.85 18.49 -43.81
CA ARG A 2 -22.50 17.91 -43.66
C ARG A 2 -22.27 17.48 -42.21
N ARG A 3 -21.90 16.22 -41.97
CA ARG A 3 -21.21 15.71 -40.75
C ARG A 3 -20.38 14.48 -41.20
N MET A 4 -19.08 14.55 -41.47
CA MET A 4 -17.88 14.87 -40.67
C MET A 4 -17.38 13.62 -39.91
N THR A 5 -16.47 12.90 -40.56
CA THR A 5 -15.76 11.70 -40.08
C THR A 5 -14.56 12.11 -39.24
N ILE A 6 -14.43 11.54 -38.04
CA ILE A 6 -13.26 11.73 -37.19
C ILE A 6 -12.30 10.57 -37.43
N VAL A 7 -11.10 10.89 -37.93
CA VAL A 7 -9.97 9.95 -38.02
C VAL A 7 -9.08 10.22 -36.82
N ALA A 8 -8.97 9.25 -35.92
CA ALA A 8 -8.01 9.29 -34.83
C ALA A 8 -6.65 8.82 -35.36
N VAL A 9 -5.82 9.76 -35.81
CA VAL A 9 -4.37 9.56 -35.89
C VAL A 9 -3.80 9.99 -34.56
N GLY A 10 -3.65 9.03 -33.65
CA GLY A 10 -2.98 9.22 -32.38
C GLY A 10 -2.03 8.06 -32.18
N THR A 11 -0.74 8.33 -32.28
CA THR A 11 0.35 7.44 -31.87
C THR A 11 0.02 6.84 -30.50
N LEU A 12 -0.06 5.51 -30.42
CA LEU A 12 0.00 4.82 -29.13
C LEU A 12 1.39 5.08 -28.54
N ALA A 13 1.53 6.15 -27.77
CA ALA A 13 2.58 6.21 -26.77
C ALA A 13 2.32 5.05 -25.80
N ALA A 14 3.29 4.16 -25.67
CA ALA A 14 3.23 3.04 -24.75
C ALA A 14 2.89 3.57 -23.35
N LEU A 15 1.66 3.28 -22.89
CA LEU A 15 1.33 3.34 -21.49
C LEU A 15 2.08 2.17 -20.86
N THR A 16 3.35 2.36 -20.52
CA THR A 16 3.91 1.56 -19.46
C THR A 16 3.04 1.82 -18.24
N PRO A 17 2.42 0.81 -17.61
CA PRO A 17 2.00 0.98 -16.25
C PRO A 17 3.31 1.22 -15.50
N VAL A 18 3.62 2.49 -15.24
CA VAL A 18 4.26 2.84 -13.99
C VAL A 18 3.21 2.42 -12.98
N ALA A 19 3.21 1.14 -12.62
CA ALA A 19 2.95 0.75 -11.25
C ALA A 19 3.93 1.63 -10.48
N ALA A 20 3.46 2.83 -10.14
CA ALA A 20 4.14 3.71 -9.25
C ALA A 20 4.36 2.80 -8.06
N GLN A 21 5.62 2.36 -7.90
CA GLN A 21 6.07 1.66 -6.73
C GLN A 21 5.75 2.64 -5.63
N ALA A 22 4.55 2.48 -5.08
CA ALA A 22 4.01 3.44 -4.17
C ALA A 22 4.99 3.41 -3.01
N GLN A 23 5.71 4.50 -2.84
CA GLN A 23 6.76 4.51 -1.83
C GLN A 23 6.04 4.51 -0.49
N GLY A 24 6.41 3.59 0.39
CA GLY A 24 6.09 3.64 1.80
C GLY A 24 6.67 4.93 2.36
N ALA A 25 5.86 5.98 2.41
CA ALA A 25 6.32 7.31 2.80
C ALA A 25 6.68 7.31 4.28
N GLY A 26 7.97 7.15 4.55
CA GLY A 26 8.53 7.14 5.91
C GLY A 26 9.50 6.00 6.17
N LEU A 27 9.35 4.86 5.47
CA LEU A 27 10.16 3.66 5.73
C LEU A 27 11.15 3.31 4.61
N GLY A 28 11.03 3.93 3.42
CA GLY A 28 11.92 3.64 2.29
C GLY A 28 11.70 2.27 1.65
N LEU A 29 10.55 1.64 1.94
CA LEU A 29 10.12 0.34 1.41
C LEU A 29 9.12 0.54 0.26
N THR A 30 9.03 -0.45 -0.63
CA THR A 30 7.93 -0.53 -1.61
C THR A 30 6.66 -1.03 -0.92
N VAL A 31 5.50 -0.79 -1.52
CA VAL A 31 4.23 -1.36 -1.03
C VAL A 31 4.26 -2.89 -0.99
N GLU A 32 4.84 -3.54 -1.99
CA GLU A 32 4.99 -5.01 -2.01
C GLU A 32 5.86 -5.53 -0.85
N GLN A 33 6.78 -4.72 -0.32
CA GLN A 33 7.57 -5.06 0.86
C GLN A 33 6.84 -4.77 2.18
N LEU A 34 5.76 -3.98 2.13
CA LEU A 34 4.94 -3.65 3.29
C LEU A 34 3.82 -4.66 3.47
N GLU A 35 3.25 -5.17 2.38
CA GLU A 35 2.29 -6.28 2.43
C GLU A 35 2.96 -7.54 2.98
N ASP A 36 2.23 -8.29 3.82
CA ASP A 36 2.70 -9.47 4.55
C ASP A 36 3.88 -9.22 5.52
N ALA A 37 4.20 -7.95 5.81
CA ALA A 37 5.23 -7.62 6.79
C ALA A 37 4.72 -7.85 8.22
N GLY A 38 5.54 -8.51 9.04
CA GLY A 38 5.26 -8.68 10.47
C GLY A 38 5.44 -7.38 11.26
N LEU A 39 4.51 -7.11 12.18
CA LEU A 39 4.56 -6.01 13.12
C LEU A 39 4.98 -6.52 14.49
N VAL A 40 6.03 -5.92 15.04
CA VAL A 40 6.51 -6.22 16.39
C VAL A 40 6.49 -4.99 17.28
N ASP A 41 6.37 -5.19 18.60
CA ASP A 41 6.58 -4.12 19.57
C ASP A 41 8.08 -3.84 19.82
N ALA A 42 8.37 -2.85 20.66
CA ALA A 42 9.74 -2.44 20.99
C ALA A 42 10.55 -3.52 21.73
N ALA A 43 9.89 -4.53 22.32
CA ALA A 43 10.53 -5.67 22.95
C ALA A 43 10.71 -6.86 21.99
N GLY A 44 10.22 -6.74 20.75
CA GLY A 44 10.28 -7.79 19.73
C GLY A 44 9.15 -8.82 19.86
N ASN A 45 8.10 -8.54 20.63
CA ASN A 45 6.93 -9.41 20.65
C ASN A 45 6.13 -9.20 19.39
N ASP A 46 5.63 -10.30 18.83
CA ASP A 46 4.74 -10.28 17.68
C ASP A 46 3.38 -9.65 18.04
N ILE A 47 2.93 -8.74 17.19
CA ILE A 47 1.67 -8.02 17.30
C ILE A 47 0.70 -8.44 16.17
N GLY A 48 1.23 -8.98 15.07
CA GLY A 48 0.48 -9.46 13.90
C GLY A 48 0.99 -8.90 12.58
N ASP A 49 0.23 -9.10 11.52
CA ASP A 49 0.71 -8.98 10.13
C ASP A 49 0.03 -7.84 9.36
N VAL A 50 0.75 -7.26 8.41
CA VAL A 50 0.21 -6.23 7.52
C VAL A 50 -0.58 -6.88 6.38
N GLU A 51 -1.89 -6.66 6.38
CA GLU A 51 -2.80 -7.13 5.33
C GLU A 51 -2.76 -6.26 4.07
N HIS A 52 -2.63 -4.93 4.23
CA HIS A 52 -2.66 -4.01 3.10
C HIS A 52 -2.07 -2.64 3.41
N ALA A 53 -1.36 -2.05 2.44
CA ALA A 53 -0.91 -0.67 2.52
C ALA A 53 -2.00 0.29 2.02
N VAL A 54 -2.36 1.30 2.81
CA VAL A 54 -3.34 2.30 2.36
C VAL A 54 -2.66 3.30 1.44
N ILE A 55 -3.03 3.31 0.16
CA ILE A 55 -2.44 4.21 -0.83
C ILE A 55 -3.21 5.54 -0.90
N GLY A 56 -2.49 6.63 -0.67
CA GLY A 56 -2.98 7.99 -0.81
C GLY A 56 -3.05 8.46 -2.27
N PRO A 57 -3.72 9.59 -2.53
CA PRO A 57 -3.87 10.14 -3.88
C PRO A 57 -2.54 10.59 -4.52
N ASP A 58 -1.48 10.75 -3.72
CA ASP A 58 -0.12 11.05 -4.16
C ASP A 58 0.70 9.80 -4.50
N GLY A 59 0.07 8.62 -4.49
CA GLY A 59 0.74 7.34 -4.74
C GLY A 59 1.64 6.89 -3.61
N LYS A 60 1.53 7.46 -2.41
CA LYS A 60 2.30 7.04 -1.23
C LYS A 60 1.43 6.25 -0.28
N ALA A 61 2.05 5.41 0.54
CA ALA A 61 1.34 4.72 1.61
C ALA A 61 1.50 5.46 2.95
N PRO A 62 0.55 6.31 3.40
CA PRO A 62 0.63 6.96 4.72
C PRO A 62 0.31 6.04 5.91
N ALA A 63 -0.31 4.89 5.66
CA ALA A 63 -0.77 3.99 6.72
C ALA A 63 -0.83 2.54 6.23
N LEU A 64 -0.85 1.61 7.19
CA LEU A 64 -1.01 0.18 7.01
C LEU A 64 -2.32 -0.28 7.66
N ILE A 65 -2.94 -1.31 7.09
CA ILE A 65 -3.96 -2.12 7.74
C ILE A 65 -3.25 -3.36 8.26
N VAL A 66 -3.39 -3.61 9.56
CA VAL A 66 -2.71 -4.70 10.27
C VAL A 66 -3.76 -5.60 10.91
N GLU A 67 -3.66 -6.90 10.65
CA GLU A 67 -4.35 -7.91 11.43
C GLU A 67 -3.59 -8.14 12.74
N LEU A 68 -4.30 -8.03 13.87
CA LEU A 68 -3.69 -8.23 15.18
C LEU A 68 -3.77 -9.68 15.62
N ASP A 69 -2.62 -10.24 15.97
CA ASP A 69 -2.49 -11.62 16.38
C ASP A 69 -2.94 -11.77 17.84
N ARG A 70 -4.24 -12.11 18.01
CA ARG A 70 -4.88 -12.24 19.33
C ARG A 70 -5.73 -13.49 19.38
N PRO A 71 -5.83 -14.15 20.54
CA PRO A 71 -6.56 -15.42 20.70
C PRO A 71 -8.10 -15.26 20.70
N ASP A 72 -8.64 -14.23 20.04
CA ASP A 72 -10.07 -13.92 20.01
C ASP A 72 -10.68 -14.43 18.69
N PRO A 73 -11.44 -15.55 18.71
CA PRO A 73 -11.88 -16.25 17.50
C PRO A 73 -13.05 -15.57 16.77
N GLN A 74 -13.54 -14.42 17.25
CA GLN A 74 -14.81 -13.86 16.77
C GLN A 74 -14.65 -12.78 15.71
N ARG A 75 -13.48 -12.14 15.54
CA ARG A 75 -13.23 -11.12 14.49
C ARG A 75 -11.75 -10.95 14.17
N GLU A 76 -11.41 -10.95 12.88
CA GLU A 76 -10.18 -10.33 12.36
C GLU A 76 -10.12 -8.88 12.88
N LYS A 77 -9.12 -8.59 13.73
CA LYS A 77 -8.97 -7.24 14.29
C LYS A 77 -8.04 -6.44 13.40
N LEU A 78 -8.59 -5.99 12.28
CA LEU A 78 -7.94 -5.04 11.39
C LEU A 78 -7.84 -3.67 12.06
N VAL A 79 -6.63 -3.17 12.23
CA VAL A 79 -6.35 -1.83 12.74
C VAL A 79 -5.57 -1.01 11.73
N ARG A 80 -5.88 0.28 11.65
CA ARG A 80 -5.14 1.22 10.82
C ARG A 80 -4.01 1.85 11.62
N ILE A 81 -2.77 1.67 11.17
CA ILE A 81 -1.57 2.22 11.81
C ILE A 81 -0.92 3.22 10.86
N GLY A 82 -0.65 4.43 11.34
CA GLY A 82 0.10 5.41 10.57
C GLY A 82 1.59 5.05 10.52
N LEU A 83 2.26 5.34 9.40
CA LEU A 83 3.70 5.08 9.29
C LEU A 83 4.54 5.99 10.22
N ALA A 84 3.98 7.12 10.65
CA ALA A 84 4.63 8.03 11.59
C ALA A 84 4.78 7.35 12.97
N GLY A 85 5.95 6.78 13.22
CA GLY A 85 6.29 6.08 14.45
C GLY A 85 6.72 4.63 14.24
N LEU A 86 6.61 4.10 13.02
CA LEU A 86 7.15 2.80 12.66
C LEU A 86 8.61 2.92 12.25
N LYS A 87 9.35 1.83 12.43
CA LYS A 87 10.73 1.69 11.97
C LYS A 87 10.87 0.32 11.31
N ALA A 88 11.39 0.29 10.09
CA ALA A 88 11.75 -0.96 9.44
C ALA A 88 12.93 -1.61 10.19
N VAL A 89 12.78 -2.90 10.52
CA VAL A 89 13.82 -3.73 11.12
C VAL A 89 14.19 -4.85 10.14
N PRO A 90 15.47 -5.24 10.02
CA PRO A 90 15.89 -6.34 9.14
C PRO A 90 15.48 -7.72 9.65
#